data_AF-A0A496QEL4-F1
#
_entry.id   AF-A0A496QEL4-F1
#
_cell.length_a   1.000
_cell.length_b   1.000
_cell.length_c   1.000
_cell.angle_alpha   90.00
_cell.angle_beta   90.00
_cell.angle_gamma   90.00
#
_symmetry.space_group_name_H-M   'P 1'
#
loop_
_entity.id
_entity.type
_entity.pdbx_description
1 polymer ?
#
loop_
_entity_poly.entity_id
_entity_poly.type
_entity_poly.pdbx_seq_one_letter_code
_entity_poly.pdbx_strand_id
1 'polypeptide(L)' 'MFKPYISELVSVYKQGDAREESYYPALKKLFESYADYLKKRNISVTVLPKKTEAGNPDFRVWDGKQKVVGYIEAKAP' A
#
# COMPACT_ATOMS: atom_id res chain seq x y z
N MET A 1 2.15 -0.09 -14.11
CA MET A 1 2.21 0.22 -12.66
C MET A 1 2.47 1.70 -12.37
N PHE A 2 3.55 2.32 -12.87
CA PHE A 2 3.92 3.69 -12.45
C PHE A 2 3.02 4.79 -13.01
N LYS A 3 2.69 4.76 -14.31
CA LYS A 3 1.73 5.71 -14.91
C LYS A 3 0.41 5.79 -14.13
N PRO A 4 -0.32 4.67 -13.92
CA PRO A 4 -1.58 4.72 -13.17
C PRO A 4 -1.37 5.14 -11.71
N TYR A 5 -0.29 4.71 -11.06
CA TYR A 5 0.05 5.17 -9.71
C TYR A 5 0.18 6.70 -9.62
N ILE A 6 0.99 7.31 -10.48
CA ILE A 6 1.19 8.77 -10.50
C ILE A 6 -0.13 9.49 -10.83
N SER A 7 -0.92 8.97 -11.78
CA SER A 7 -2.24 9.54 -12.10
C SER A 7 -3.19 9.53 -10.90
N GLU A 8 -3.20 8.44 -10.10
CA GLU A 8 -4.01 8.36 -8.88
C GLU A 8 -3.53 9.35 -7.82
N LEU A 9 -2.22 9.50 -7.59
CA LEU A 9 -1.68 10.51 -6.66
C LEU A 9 -2.13 11.92 -7.04
N VAL A 10 -2.03 12.27 -8.32
CA VAL A 10 -2.45 13.58 -8.82
C VAL A 10 -3.96 13.77 -8.65
N SER A 11 -4.75 12.73 -8.86
CA SER A 11 -6.20 12.78 -8.65
C SER A 11 -6.55 13.07 -7.19
N VAL A 12 -5.90 12.37 -6.25
CA VAL A 12 -6.09 12.57 -4.80
C VAL A 12 -5.65 13.97 -4.40
N TYR A 13 -4.48 14.41 -4.84
CA TYR A 13 -3.96 15.75 -4.55
C TYR A 13 -4.90 16.87 -5.03
N LYS A 14 -5.45 16.73 -6.25
CA LYS A 14 -6.38 17.71 -6.83
C LYS A 14 -7.70 17.86 -6.07
N GLN A 15 -8.06 16.89 -5.24
CA GLN A 15 -9.27 16.97 -4.43
C GLN A 15 -9.21 18.09 -3.38
N GLY A 16 -7.99 18.45 -2.93
CA GLY A 16 -7.74 19.61 -2.07
C GLY A 16 -7.98 19.37 -0.57
N ASP A 17 -8.56 18.24 -0.18
CA ASP A 17 -8.85 17.82 1.19
C ASP A 17 -8.16 16.49 1.56
N ALA A 18 -7.17 16.07 0.77
CA ALA A 18 -6.46 14.82 0.97
C ALA A 18 -5.64 14.82 2.27
N ARG A 19 -5.71 13.71 3.00
CA ARG A 19 -4.81 13.37 4.11
C ARG A 19 -3.87 12.24 3.69
N GLU A 20 -2.92 11.90 4.54
CA GLU A 20 -1.94 10.84 4.26
C GLU A 20 -2.61 9.53 3.81
N GLU A 21 -3.66 9.10 4.52
CA GLU A 21 -4.35 7.85 4.21
C GLU A 21 -5.14 7.90 2.89
N SER A 22 -5.43 9.09 2.36
CA SER A 22 -6.06 9.24 1.04
C SER A 22 -5.18 8.67 -0.08
N TYR A 23 -3.87 8.58 0.12
CA TYR A 23 -2.90 8.04 -0.85
C TYR A 23 -2.67 6.53 -0.70
N TYR A 24 -3.11 5.91 0.39
CA TYR A 24 -2.84 4.50 0.68
C TYR A 24 -3.41 3.53 -0.38
N PRO A 25 -4.60 3.75 -0.96
CA PRO A 25 -5.09 2.90 -2.04
C PRO A 25 -4.18 2.88 -3.28
N ALA A 26 -3.59 4.03 -3.64
CA ALA A 26 -2.68 4.12 -4.78
C ALA A 26 -1.38 3.35 -4.52
N LEU A 27 -0.81 3.47 -3.31
CA LEU A 27 0.35 2.70 -2.87
C LEU A 27 0.07 1.19 -2.83
N LYS A 28 -1.07 0.78 -2.28
CA LYS A 28 -1.50 -0.63 -2.28
C LYS A 28 -1.50 -1.21 -3.70
N LYS A 29 -2.15 -0.53 -4.64
CA LYS A 29 -2.22 -0.97 -6.05
C LYS A 29 -0.83 -1.03 -6.69
N LEU A 30 0.05 -0.10 -6.38
CA LEU A 30 1.43 -0.12 -6.88
C LEU A 30 2.16 -1.38 -6.41
N PHE A 31 2.10 -1.71 -5.12
CA PHE A 31 2.76 -2.91 -4.58
C PHE A 31 2.22 -4.20 -5.15
N GLU A 32 0.89 -4.33 -5.24
CA GLU A 32 0.25 -5.51 -5.85
C GLU A 32 0.61 -5.64 -7.33
N SER A 33 0.55 -4.54 -8.10
CA SER A 33 0.96 -4.52 -9.50
C SER A 33 2.44 -4.85 -9.71
N TYR A 34 3.30 -4.43 -8.78
CA TYR A 34 4.74 -4.71 -8.83
C TYR A 34 5.02 -6.19 -8.52
N ALA A 35 4.31 -6.78 -7.56
CA ALA A 35 4.41 -8.21 -7.28
C ALA A 35 3.98 -9.06 -8.48
N ASP A 36 2.88 -8.66 -9.15
CA ASP A 36 2.42 -9.29 -10.39
C ASP A 36 3.48 -9.20 -11.50
N TYR A 37 4.11 -8.03 -11.67
CA TYR A 37 5.21 -7.84 -12.62
C TYR A 37 6.40 -8.77 -12.33
N LEU A 38 6.75 -8.95 -11.05
CA LEU A 38 7.79 -9.88 -10.61
C LEU A 38 7.37 -11.36 -10.66
N LYS A 39 6.12 -11.66 -11.07
CA LYS A 39 5.52 -13.00 -11.06
C LYS A 39 5.51 -13.63 -9.65
N LYS A 40 5.57 -12.81 -8.60
CA LYS A 40 5.38 -13.25 -7.21
C LYS A 40 3.87 -13.34 -6.95
N ARG A 41 3.30 -14.49 -7.29
CA ARG A 41 1.87 -14.73 -7.09
C ARG A 41 1.52 -14.66 -5.61
N ASN A 42 0.30 -14.21 -5.32
CA ASN A 42 -0.31 -14.18 -4.00
C ASN A 42 0.22 -13.12 -3.02
N ILE A 43 1.02 -12.14 -3.46
CA ILE A 43 1.30 -10.99 -2.61
C ILE A 43 0.02 -10.17 -2.44
N SER A 44 -0.34 -9.89 -1.19
CA SER A 44 -1.46 -8.99 -0.88
C SER A 44 -1.05 -7.99 0.19
N VAL A 45 -1.64 -6.79 0.13
CA VAL A 45 -1.32 -5.71 1.06
C VAL A 45 -2.58 -5.30 1.82
N THR A 46 -2.51 -5.38 3.14
CA THR A 46 -3.53 -4.81 4.03
C THR A 46 -3.12 -3.39 4.39
N VAL A 47 -3.97 -2.43 4.07
CA VAL A 47 -3.87 -1.03 4.50
C VAL A 47 -4.48 -0.91 5.88
N LEU A 48 -3.86 -0.15 6.79
CA LEU A 48 -4.29 0.06 8.17
C LEU A 48 -4.67 -1.26 8.87
N PRO A 49 -3.75 -2.25 8.90
CA PRO A 49 -4.00 -3.52 9.58
C PRO A 49 -4.33 -3.31 11.06
N LYS A 50 -4.95 -4.33 11.69
CA LYS A 50 -5.14 -4.32 13.14
C LYS A 50 -3.79 -4.14 13.86
N LYS A 51 -3.83 -3.38 14.97
CA LYS A 51 -2.70 -3.18 15.88
C LYS A 51 -2.01 -4.50 16.22
N THR A 52 -0.69 -4.51 16.16
CA THR A 52 0.15 -5.62 16.61
C THR A 52 0.79 -5.27 17.96
N GLU A 53 1.40 -6.26 18.61
CA GLU A 53 2.17 -6.03 19.85
C GLU A 53 3.34 -5.05 19.62
N ALA A 54 3.90 -5.03 18.42
CA ALA A 54 5.03 -4.19 18.04
C ALA A 54 4.64 -2.81 17.48
N GLY A 55 3.34 -2.49 17.35
CA GLY A 55 2.88 -1.19 16.88
C GLY A 55 1.69 -1.24 15.93
N ASN A 56 1.46 -0.15 15.19
CA ASN A 56 0.39 -0.03 14.21
C ASN A 56 0.97 0.41 12.86
N PRO A 57 1.47 -0.54 12.03
CA PRO A 57 2.07 -0.18 10.75
C PRO A 57 0.99 0.32 9.78
N ASP A 58 1.35 1.21 8.87
CA ASP A 58 0.41 1.67 7.82
C ASP A 58 0.01 0.55 6.86
N PHE A 59 0.94 -0.34 6.54
CA PHE A 59 0.69 -1.49 5.68
C PHE A 59 1.27 -2.78 6.24
N ARG A 60 0.57 -3.88 5.98
CA ARG A 60 1.05 -5.25 6.21
C ARG A 60 1.05 -6.00 4.90
N VAL A 61 2.20 -6.60 4.56
CA VAL A 61 2.40 -7.37 3.33
C VAL A 61 2.32 -8.85 3.66
N TRP A 62 1.56 -9.57 2.84
CA TRP A 62 1.35 -11.00 2.98
C TRP A 62 1.85 -11.75 1.76
N ASP A 63 2.35 -12.97 2.00
CA ASP A 63 2.55 -14.01 1.00
C ASP A 63 1.38 -15.01 1.14
N GLY A 64 0.41 -14.90 0.25
CA GLY A 64 -0.89 -15.56 0.37
C GLY A 64 -1.74 -14.99 1.50
N LYS A 65 -2.59 -15.85 2.08
CA LYS A 65 -3.52 -15.48 3.16
C LYS A 65 -2.99 -15.79 4.56
N GLN A 66 -1.82 -16.44 4.67
CA GLN A 66 -1.38 -17.06 5.93
C GLN A 66 -0.08 -16.49 6.48
N LYS A 67 0.82 -15.96 5.65
CA LYS A 67 2.15 -15.53 6.08
C LYS A 67 2.35 -14.04 5.89
N VAL A 68 2.60 -13.32 6.98
CA VAL A 68 3.10 -11.94 6.92
C VAL A 68 4.57 -11.99 6.53
N VAL A 69 4.96 -11.20 5.53
CA VAL A 69 6.34 -11.14 5.02
C VAL A 69 6.98 -9.77 5.19
N GLY A 70 6.23 -8.77 5.64
CA GLY A 70 6.77 -7.46 5.96
C GLY A 70 5.71 -6.44 6.37
N TYR A 71 6.21 -5.28 6.78
CA TYR A 71 5.42 -4.09 7.13
C TYR A 71 6.02 -2.89 6.41
N ILE A 72 5.18 -1.91 6.08
CA ILE A 72 5.60 -0.65 5.45
C ILE A 72 4.97 0.47 6.25
N GLU A 73 5.76 1.52 6.50
CA GLU A 73 5.34 2.74 7.18
C GLU A 73 5.43 3.89 6.18
N ALA A 74 4.35 4.65 6.03
CA ALA A 74 4.37 5.90 5.32
C ALA A 74 5.06 6.97 6.20
N LYS A 75 5.76 7.88 5.55
CA LYS A 75 6.44 8.98 6.23
C LYS A 75 6.01 10.27 5.58
N ALA A 76 5.96 11.32 6.40
CA ALA A 76 5.88 12.67 5.89
C ALA A 76 7.01 12.87 4.85
N PRO A 77 6.69 13.40 3.65
CA PRO A 77 7.69 13.67 2.63
C PRO A 77 8.72 14.71 3.07
#